data_AF-A0A132TJX1-F1
#
_entry.id   AF-A0A132TJX1-F1
#
_cell.length_a   1.000
_cell.length_b   1.000
_cell.length_c   1.000
_cell.angle_alpha   90.00
_cell.angle_beta   90.00
_cell.angle_gamma   90.00
#
_symmetry.space_group_name_H-M   'P 1'
#
loop_
_entity.id
_entity.type
_entity.pdbx_description
1 polymer ?
#
loop_
_entity_poly.entity_id
_entity_poly.type
_entity_poly.pdbx_seq_one_letter_code
_entity_poly.pdbx_strand_id
1 'polypeptide(L)' 'MIHWIKYDLANPPKDYTYIVTNGRHWEKAAWLKGQWWILNNASTVNVKDITHYAHINLPGEETDNA' A
#
# COMPACT_ATOMS: atom_id res chain seq x y z
N MET A 1 -14.46 5.66 -1.56
CA MET A 1 -13.44 6.07 -2.56
C MET A 1 -12.08 5.75 -1.96
N ILE A 2 -11.14 5.15 -2.69
CA ILE A 2 -9.80 4.85 -2.15
C ILE A 2 -8.96 6.12 -2.23
N HIS A 3 -8.36 6.54 -1.11
CA HIS A 3 -7.42 7.66 -1.06
C HIS A 3 -6.01 7.15 -1.33
N TRP A 4 -5.53 7.34 -2.55
CA TRP A 4 -4.19 6.94 -2.95
C TRP A 4 -3.15 7.98 -2.52
N ILE A 5 -2.12 7.51 -1.85
CA ILE A 5 -0.93 8.25 -1.43
C ILE A 5 0.19 7.90 -2.39
N LYS A 6 0.84 8.91 -2.96
CA LYS A 6 2.00 8.70 -3.84
C LYS A 6 3.16 8.15 -3.02
N TYR A 7 3.78 7.10 -3.53
CA TYR A 7 4.95 6.51 -2.89
C TYR A 7 6.16 7.45 -3.00
N ASP A 8 6.74 7.79 -1.85
CA ASP A 8 7.91 8.66 -1.72
C ASP A 8 8.90 8.03 -0.73
N LEU A 9 10.13 7.77 -1.20
CA LEU A 9 11.18 7.19 -0.37
C LEU A 9 11.68 8.16 0.72
N ALA A 10 11.53 9.47 0.54
CA ALA A 10 11.88 10.46 1.55
C ALA A 10 10.87 10.48 2.72
N ASN A 11 9.64 10.02 2.47
CA ASN A 11 8.54 9.97 3.44
C ASN A 11 7.92 8.56 3.44
N PRO A 12 8.63 7.56 3.99
CA PRO A 12 8.19 6.18 3.89
C PRO A 12 6.87 5.92 4.64
N PRO A 13 6.08 4.92 4.21
CA PRO A 13 4.92 4.47 4.96
C PRO A 13 5.31 4.01 6.38
N LYS A 14 4.34 4.00 7.30
CA LYS A 14 4.50 3.34 8.60
C LYS A 14 4.38 1.83 8.45
N ASP A 15 4.96 1.08 9.38
CA ASP A 15 4.84 -0.38 9.41
C ASP A 15 3.37 -0.81 9.61
N TYR A 16 2.69 -1.13 8.51
CA TYR A 16 1.26 -1.46 8.44
C TYR A 16 0.92 -2.19 7.14
N THR A 17 -0.33 -2.62 6.99
CA THR A 17 -0.85 -3.22 5.75
C THR A 17 -1.59 -2.20 4.91
N TYR A 18 -1.28 -2.17 3.62
CA TYR A 18 -1.81 -1.23 2.65
C TYR A 18 -2.32 -1.97 1.39
N ILE A 19 -3.07 -1.25 0.57
CA ILE A 19 -3.21 -1.57 -0.85
C ILE A 19 -2.12 -0.82 -1.60
N VAL A 20 -1.37 -1.48 -2.47
CA VAL A 20 -0.34 -0.87 -3.32
C VAL A 20 -0.72 -0.98 -4.79
N THR A 21 -0.23 -0.09 -5.63
CA THR A 21 -0.48 -0.11 -7.08
C THR A 21 0.73 0.32 -7.90
N ASN A 22 0.90 -0.30 -9.07
CA ASN A 22 1.84 0.12 -10.11
C ASN A 22 1.16 1.00 -11.20
N GLY A 23 -0.08 1.42 -10.97
CA GLY A 23 -0.88 2.19 -11.93
C GLY A 23 -1.70 1.34 -12.91
N ARG A 24 -1.47 0.02 -12.97
CA ARG A 24 -2.27 -0.93 -13.78
C ARG A 24 -3.00 -1.96 -12.92
N HIS A 25 -2.32 -2.46 -11.89
CA HIS A 25 -2.82 -3.48 -10.97
C HIS A 25 -2.65 -3.01 -9.53
N TRP A 26 -3.49 -3.52 -8.64
CA TRP A 26 -3.40 -3.27 -7.21
C TRP A 26 -3.37 -4.58 -6.44
N GLU A 27 -2.64 -4.60 -5.32
CA GLU A 27 -2.46 -5.78 -4.48
C GLU A 27 -2.40 -5.37 -3.00
N LYS A 28 -2.65 -6.30 -2.09
CA LYS A 28 -2.39 -6.08 -0.66
C LYS A 28 -0.91 -6.29 -0.36
N ALA A 29 -0.30 -5.36 0.35
CA ALA A 29 1.09 -5.43 0.76
C ALA A 29 1.30 -4.89 2.17
N ALA A 30 2.32 -5.38 2.86
CA ALA A 30 2.78 -4.81 4.12
C ALA A 30 4.06 -4.00 3.89
N TRP A 31 4.16 -2.83 4.50
CA TRP A 31 5.44 -2.15 4.65
C TRP A 31 6.07 -2.62 5.95
N LEU A 32 7.26 -3.22 5.90
CA LEU A 32 7.96 -3.73 7.07
C LEU A 32 9.46 -3.52 6.90
N LYS A 33 10.10 -2.90 7.90
CA LYS A 33 11.56 -2.69 7.92
C LYS A 33 12.09 -1.98 6.66
N GLY A 34 11.34 -0.99 6.17
CA GLY A 34 11.76 -0.15 5.05
C GLY A 34 11.57 -0.77 3.66
N GLN A 35 10.75 -1.81 3.51
CA GLN A 35 10.46 -2.44 2.22
C GLN A 35 9.03 -2.99 2.14
N TRP A 36 8.54 -3.10 0.90
CA TRP A 36 7.23 -3.69 0.60
C TRP A 36 7.28 -5.22 0.54
N TRP A 37 6.25 -5.85 1.10
CA TRP A 37 6.01 -7.29 1.05
C TRP A 37 4.62 -7.55 0.51
N ILE A 38 4.52 -8.11 -0.70
CA ILE A 38 3.21 -8.47 -1.25
C ILE A 38 2.66 -9.68 -0.49
N LEU A 39 1.41 -9.60 -0.05
CA LEU A 39 0.75 -10.62 0.75
C LEU A 39 0.06 -11.71 -0.11
N ASN A 40 0.24 -11.65 -1.43
CA ASN A 40 -0.38 -12.53 -2.41
C ASN A 40 0.68 -13.37 -3.14
N ASN A 41 0.47 -14.70 -3.23
CA ASN A 41 1.42 -15.65 -3.83
C ASN A 41 1.53 -15.53 -5.36
N ALA A 42 0.53 -14.95 -6.03
CA ALA A 42 0.52 -14.75 -7.48
C ALA A 42 0.42 -13.25 -7.82
N SER A 43 1.38 -12.46 -7.34
CA SER A 43 1.33 -11.01 -7.50
C SER A 43 1.59 -10.57 -8.94
N THR A 44 0.76 -9.64 -9.41
CA THR A 44 0.97 -8.90 -10.67
C THR A 44 1.69 -7.57 -10.48
N VAL A 45 2.01 -7.21 -9.23
CA VAL A 45 2.67 -5.96 -8.84
C VAL A 45 4.08 -6.26 -8.33
N ASN A 46 5.10 -5.80 -9.04
CA ASN A 46 6.47 -5.85 -8.55
C ASN A 46 6.67 -4.73 -7.51
N VAL A 47 7.32 -5.05 -6.39
CA VAL A 47 7.61 -4.08 -5.32
C VAL A 47 8.42 -2.86 -5.79
N LYS A 48 9.24 -3.02 -6.83
CA LYS A 48 10.03 -1.93 -7.42
C LYS A 48 9.18 -0.95 -8.26
N ASP A 49 8.02 -1.38 -8.72
CA ASP A 49 7.14 -0.62 -9.61
C ASP A 49 5.97 0.02 -8.85
N ILE A 50 5.98 -0.06 -7.51
CA ILE A 50 4.94 0.56 -6.69
C ILE A 50 5.03 2.08 -6.82
N THR A 51 3.94 2.68 -7.27
CA THR A 51 3.83 4.13 -7.46
C THR A 51 2.97 4.80 -6.41
N HIS A 52 1.99 4.08 -5.87
CA HIS A 52 1.06 4.58 -4.86
C HIS A 52 0.67 3.46 -3.90
N TYR A 53 0.25 3.87 -2.71
CA TYR A 53 -0.34 2.99 -1.71
C TYR A 53 -1.55 3.67 -1.06
N ALA A 54 -2.41 2.91 -0.40
CA ALA A 54 -3.58 3.41 0.29
C ALA A 54 -3.84 2.57 1.54
N HIS A 55 -4.38 3.19 2.58
CA HIS A 55 -4.87 2.46 3.74
C HIS A 55 -6.00 1.53 3.31
N ILE A 56 -6.00 0.30 3.84
CA ILE A 56 -7.12 -0.61 3.68
C ILE A 56 -8.22 -0.09 4.59
N ASN A 57 -9.18 0.65 4.04
CA ASN A 57 -10.38 1.02 4.80
C ASN A 57 -11.38 -0.14 4.69
N LEU A 58 -11.28 -1.14 5.57
CA LEU A 58 -12.35 -2.13 5.71
C LEU A 58 -13.58 -1.44 6.33
N PRO A 59 -14.81 -1.82 5.95
CA PRO A 59 -16.00 -1.30 6.62
C PRO A 59 -15.95 -1.68 8.11
N GLY A 60 -15.76 -0.67 8.97
CA GLY A 60 -15.63 -0.84 10.43
C GLY A 60 -14.29 -0.37 11.01
N GLU A 61 -13.27 -0.09 10.21
CA GLU A 61 -12.08 0.64 10.67
C GLU A 61 -12.38 2.14 10.62
N GLU A 62 -12.31 2.81 11.78
CA GLU A 62 -12.39 4.26 11.85
C GLU A 62 -11.31 4.84 10.93
N THR A 63 -11.74 5.53 9.89
CA THR A 63 -10.82 6.34 9.09
C THR A 63 -10.33 7.45 10.00
N ASP A 64 -9.08 7.34 10.46
CA ASP A 64 -8.32 8.38 11.15
C ASP A 64 -8.22 9.61 10.23
N ASN A 65 -9.31 10.38 10.17
CA ASN A 65 -9.35 11.74 9.64
C ASN A 65 -9.38 12.65 10.86
N ALA A 66 -8.21 12.88 11.44
CA ALA A 66 -7.95 13.97 12.38
C ALA A 66 -7.18 15.08 11.67
#